data_AF-A0A926BI38-F1
#
_entry.id   AF-A0A926BI38-F1
#
_cell.length_a   1.000
_cell.length_b   1.000
_cell.length_c   1.000
_cell.angle_alpha   90.00
_cell.angle_beta   90.00
_cell.angle_gamma   90.00
#
_symmetry.space_group_name_H-M   'P 1'
#
loop_
_entity.id
_entity.type
_entity.pdbx_description
1 polymer ?
#
loop_
_entity_poly.entity_id
_entity_poly.type
_entity_poly.pdbx_seq_one_letter_code
_entity_poly.pdbx_strand_id
1 'polypeptide(L)'
;MKQTHSRAFALIALLPATGLMLIGCPKQEAESGEAPYGQPASQTTNMTPPPAAPEAAVPPGPKMSGKPDTMPGAGDPPAAMGAPPGPAMGGPMMSGGGDPMAPLTPTPELDKEIKAAEAKGDKKTIAAAYASRGYSRMTDDNAGQRVKYRKALEDFRVALKNDPANAKAKQNKAIIEEIYTSMGRPVPQ
;
A
#
# COMPACT_ATOMS: atom_id res chain seq x y z
N MET A 1 -31.39 -41.54 0.84
CA MET A 1 -32.22 -40.80 -0.12
C MET A 1 -31.42 -39.60 -0.60
N LYS A 2 -31.09 -39.54 -1.89
CA LYS A 2 -30.18 -38.56 -2.50
C LYS A 2 -31.02 -37.37 -2.98
N GLN A 3 -30.80 -36.19 -2.41
CA GLN A 3 -31.49 -34.96 -2.83
C GLN A 3 -30.54 -34.15 -3.72
N THR A 4 -30.62 -34.40 -5.03
CA THR A 4 -30.01 -33.58 -6.06
C THR A 4 -30.88 -32.34 -6.27
N HIS A 5 -30.35 -31.15 -5.99
CA HIS A 5 -30.97 -29.90 -6.41
C HIS A 5 -30.27 -29.36 -7.64
N SER A 6 -30.84 -29.72 -8.78
CA SER A 6 -30.76 -28.95 -10.02
C SER A 6 -31.26 -27.54 -9.75
N ARG A 7 -30.42 -26.54 -10.00
CA ARG A 7 -30.92 -25.20 -10.34
C ARG A 7 -30.44 -24.85 -11.74
N ALA A 8 -31.42 -24.87 -12.63
CA ALA A 8 -31.37 -24.48 -14.01
C ALA A 8 -31.17 -22.95 -14.13
N PHE A 9 -30.37 -22.59 -15.14
CA PHE A 9 -30.53 -21.48 -16.08
C PHE A 9 -31.44 -20.30 -15.69
N ALA A 10 -30.86 -19.10 -15.68
CA ALA A 10 -31.48 -17.88 -16.20
C ALA A 10 -30.37 -17.05 -16.88
N LEU A 11 -30.22 -17.16 -18.20
CA LEU A 11 -30.82 -16.30 -19.23
C LEU A 11 -30.24 -14.87 -19.24
N ILE A 12 -29.23 -14.70 -20.10
CA ILE A 12 -29.05 -13.61 -21.08
C ILE A 12 -29.76 -12.28 -20.75
N ALA A 13 -28.96 -11.25 -20.44
CA ALA A 13 -29.30 -9.87 -20.76
C ALA A 13 -28.16 -9.27 -21.59
N LEU A 14 -28.36 -9.34 -22.91
CA LEU A 14 -27.60 -8.63 -23.94
C LEU A 14 -27.97 -7.14 -23.85
N LEU A 15 -27.09 -6.31 -23.29
CA LEU A 15 -27.25 -4.85 -23.32
C LEU A 15 -26.49 -4.27 -24.52
N PRO A 16 -27.11 -3.37 -25.30
CA PRO A 16 -26.54 -2.81 -26.50
C PRO A 16 -25.41 -1.82 -26.19
N ALA A 17 -24.39 -1.87 -27.04
CA ALA A 17 -23.36 -0.86 -27.17
C ALA A 17 -23.96 0.44 -27.73
N THR A 18 -24.29 1.38 -26.86
CA THR A 18 -24.37 2.82 -27.14
C THR A 18 -23.03 3.42 -26.72
N GLY A 19 -22.27 4.08 -27.57
CA GLY A 19 -22.71 5.09 -28.51
C GLY A 19 -22.10 6.41 -28.06
N LEU A 20 -20.93 6.70 -28.62
CA LEU A 20 -20.18 7.95 -28.60
C LEU A 20 -21.07 9.21 -28.58
N MET A 21 -20.89 10.08 -27.58
CA MET A 21 -21.21 11.52 -27.67
C MET A 21 -20.14 12.30 -26.91
N LEU A 22 -19.28 12.97 -27.69
CA LEU A 22 -18.63 14.21 -27.31
C LEU A 22 -19.68 15.18 -26.75
N ILE A 23 -19.35 15.97 -25.72
CA ILE A 23 -19.71 17.40 -25.52
C ILE A 23 -19.33 17.82 -24.09
N GLY A 24 -18.58 18.91 -23.98
CA GLY A 24 -18.74 19.86 -22.88
C GLY A 24 -17.68 19.84 -21.77
N CYS A 25 -16.56 20.53 -21.99
CA CYS A 25 -15.79 21.12 -20.89
C CYS A 25 -16.65 22.21 -20.21
N PRO A 26 -16.97 22.13 -18.91
CA PRO A 26 -17.42 23.31 -18.18
C PRO A 26 -16.22 24.24 -17.98
N LYS A 27 -16.38 25.43 -18.53
CA LYS A 27 -15.55 26.61 -18.33
C LYS A 27 -15.55 26.93 -16.83
N GLN A 28 -14.40 26.76 -16.19
CA GLN A 28 -14.20 27.11 -14.79
C GLN A 28 -14.00 28.63 -14.72
N GLU A 29 -15.05 29.35 -14.30
CA GLU A 29 -14.98 30.75 -13.93
C GLU A 29 -14.07 30.89 -12.70
N ALA A 30 -13.04 31.72 -12.87
CA ALA A 30 -12.15 32.13 -11.81
C ALA A 30 -12.88 33.19 -10.96
N GLU A 31 -13.32 32.81 -9.76
CA GLU A 31 -13.52 33.79 -8.70
C GLU A 31 -12.16 34.15 -8.11
N SER A 32 -11.74 35.37 -8.42
CA SER A 32 -10.68 36.12 -7.76
C SER A 32 -11.13 36.52 -6.36
N GLY A 33 -10.46 35.97 -5.33
CA GLY A 33 -10.56 36.41 -3.94
C GLY A 33 -9.16 36.44 -3.32
N GLU A 34 -8.70 37.64 -2.99
CA GLU A 34 -7.33 37.95 -2.57
C GLU A 34 -7.02 37.51 -1.11
N ALA A 35 -5.92 36.74 -0.98
CA ALA A 35 -4.82 36.84 0.00
C ALA A 35 -5.08 36.58 1.52
N PRO A 36 -4.02 36.43 2.36
CA PRO A 36 -2.73 35.75 2.20
C PRO A 36 -2.42 34.78 3.38
N TYR A 37 -1.49 33.82 3.19
CA TYR A 37 -0.40 33.45 4.12
C TYR A 37 0.16 32.06 3.73
N GLY A 38 1.42 32.09 3.27
CA GLY A 38 2.40 31.02 3.16
C GLY A 38 1.95 29.55 3.16
N GLN A 39 1.79 28.98 1.96
CA GLN A 39 2.05 27.56 1.73
C GLN A 39 3.17 27.42 0.69
N PRO A 40 4.21 26.61 0.95
CA PRO A 40 5.16 26.25 -0.09
C PRO A 40 4.43 25.44 -1.17
N ALA A 41 4.58 25.87 -2.41
CA ALA A 41 4.01 25.27 -3.60
C ALA A 41 4.47 23.81 -3.75
N SER A 42 3.61 22.86 -3.35
CA SER A 42 3.67 21.50 -3.86
C SER A 42 3.09 21.51 -5.26
N GLN A 43 4.00 21.43 -6.22
CA GLN A 43 3.74 21.44 -7.66
C GLN A 43 2.69 20.39 -8.03
N THR A 44 1.50 20.85 -8.40
CA THR A 44 0.56 20.08 -9.22
C THR A 44 1.12 20.02 -10.64
N THR A 45 2.04 19.10 -10.88
CA THR A 45 2.34 18.70 -12.26
C THR A 45 1.15 17.91 -12.78
N ASN A 46 0.36 18.56 -13.63
CA ASN A 46 -0.52 17.92 -14.61
C ASN A 46 0.28 16.84 -15.35
N MET A 47 0.16 15.58 -14.90
CA MET A 47 0.56 14.44 -15.72
C MET A 47 -0.62 14.12 -16.64
N THR A 48 -0.53 14.65 -17.86
CA THR A 48 -1.12 14.01 -19.03
C THR A 48 -0.80 12.51 -18.96
N PRO A 49 -1.79 11.61 -19.06
CA PRO A 49 -1.50 10.19 -19.12
C PRO A 49 -0.59 9.94 -20.33
N PRO A 50 0.57 9.29 -20.15
CA PRO A 50 1.44 8.97 -21.27
C PRO A 50 0.66 8.10 -22.27
N PRO A 51 0.80 8.33 -23.58
CA PRO A 51 0.23 7.42 -24.58
C PRO A 51 0.74 6.02 -24.30
N ALA A 52 -0.16 5.03 -24.41
CA ALA A 52 0.15 3.63 -24.24
C ALA A 52 1.41 3.28 -25.03
N ALA A 53 2.50 3.04 -24.31
CA ALA A 53 3.75 2.62 -24.93
C ALA A 53 3.50 1.27 -25.60
N PRO A 54 3.91 1.09 -26.87
CA PRO A 54 3.90 -0.23 -27.49
C PRO A 54 4.76 -1.16 -26.63
N GLU A 55 4.24 -2.36 -26.43
CA GLU A 55 4.82 -3.50 -25.75
C GLU A 55 6.30 -3.65 -26.12
N ALA A 56 7.17 -3.01 -25.33
CA ALA A 56 8.60 -3.05 -25.55
C ALA A 56 9.10 -4.41 -25.10
N ALA A 57 9.60 -5.18 -26.07
CA ALA A 57 10.33 -6.41 -25.88
C ALA A 57 11.30 -6.27 -24.68
N VAL A 58 11.13 -7.17 -23.71
CA VAL A 58 11.99 -7.32 -22.54
C VAL A 58 13.44 -7.42 -23.03
N PRO A 59 14.33 -6.46 -22.74
CA PRO A 59 15.73 -6.62 -23.07
C PRO A 59 16.33 -7.75 -22.20
N PRO A 60 17.18 -8.62 -22.76
CA PRO A 60 17.88 -9.63 -21.97
C PRO A 60 18.70 -8.94 -20.89
N GLY A 61 18.48 -9.35 -19.64
CA GLY A 61 19.12 -8.75 -18.47
C GLY A 61 20.65 -8.77 -18.53
N PRO A 62 21.31 -7.82 -17.85
CA PRO A 62 22.77 -7.75 -17.82
C PRO A 62 23.35 -8.99 -17.13
N LYS A 63 24.22 -9.70 -17.86
CA LYS A 63 25.06 -10.76 -17.31
C LYS A 63 26.03 -10.14 -16.30
N MET A 64 25.76 -10.30 -15.02
CA MET A 64 26.72 -9.98 -13.96
C MET A 64 27.82 -11.05 -13.95
N SER A 65 28.84 -10.82 -14.77
CA SER A 65 30.11 -11.56 -14.75
C SER A 65 31.17 -10.68 -14.08
N GLY A 66 31.08 -10.55 -12.76
CA GLY A 66 32.11 -9.90 -11.93
C GLY A 66 32.73 -10.95 -11.01
N LYS A 67 34.05 -11.13 -11.13
CA LYS A 67 34.86 -11.99 -10.25
C LYS A 67 34.88 -11.43 -8.82
N PRO A 68 35.00 -12.29 -7.79
CA PRO A 68 35.25 -11.84 -6.43
C PRO A 68 36.73 -11.42 -6.30
N ASP A 69 36.99 -10.12 -6.26
CA ASP A 69 38.29 -9.62 -5.85
C ASP A 69 38.45 -9.77 -4.34
N THR A 70 39.49 -10.50 -4.01
CA THR A 70 39.96 -10.84 -2.67
C THR A 70 40.47 -9.56 -1.99
N MET A 71 39.93 -9.19 -0.82
CA MET A 71 40.57 -8.21 0.06
C MET A 71 41.44 -8.95 1.09
N PRO A 72 42.78 -8.80 1.08
CA PRO A 72 43.62 -9.09 2.22
C PRO A 72 43.79 -7.79 3.03
N GLY A 73 43.43 -7.82 4.31
CA GLY A 73 43.54 -6.63 5.16
C GLY A 73 43.28 -6.91 6.63
N ALA A 74 44.03 -7.86 7.19
CA ALA A 74 44.22 -7.96 8.64
C ALA A 74 45.14 -6.80 9.07
N GLY A 75 44.60 -5.90 9.90
CA GLY A 75 45.32 -4.79 10.51
C GLY A 75 44.61 -4.42 11.82
N ASP A 76 45.41 -4.26 12.86
CA ASP A 76 45.14 -4.34 14.30
C ASP A 76 43.98 -3.50 14.89
N PRO A 77 43.46 -3.89 16.07
CA PRO A 77 42.44 -3.14 16.79
C PRO A 77 43.01 -1.86 17.42
N PRO A 78 42.44 -0.66 17.16
CA PRO A 78 42.78 0.52 17.94
C PRO A 78 42.19 0.42 19.35
N ALA A 79 43.04 0.75 20.31
CA ALA A 79 42.82 0.75 21.74
C ALA A 79 41.54 1.49 22.17
N ALA A 80 40.91 0.92 23.19
CA ALA A 80 39.83 1.51 23.95
C ALA A 80 40.26 2.85 24.57
N MET A 81 39.79 3.95 23.99
CA MET A 81 39.77 5.26 24.65
C MET A 81 38.34 5.54 25.12
N GLY A 82 38.23 5.82 26.42
CA GLY A 82 36.98 5.93 27.16
C GLY A 82 36.00 6.91 26.52
N ALA A 83 34.79 6.42 26.28
CA ALA A 83 33.65 7.25 25.95
C ALA A 83 33.32 8.14 27.16
N PRO A 84 33.23 9.47 26.99
CA PRO A 84 32.72 10.35 28.04
C PRO A 84 31.25 9.97 28.33
N PRO A 85 30.79 10.07 29.60
CA PRO A 85 29.38 9.92 29.94
C PRO A 85 28.60 11.05 29.26
N GLY A 86 28.04 10.75 28.08
CA GLY A 86 27.17 11.66 27.36
C GLY A 86 25.91 11.97 28.17
N PRO A 87 25.37 13.19 28.05
CA PRO A 87 24.20 13.62 28.82
C PRO A 87 23.03 12.68 28.54
N ALA A 88 22.36 12.25 29.62
CA ALA A 88 21.10 11.54 29.61
C ALA A 88 20.02 12.39 28.94
N MET A 89 20.01 12.41 27.60
CA MET A 89 18.95 12.98 26.76
C MET A 89 17.74 12.04 26.81
N GLY A 90 17.14 11.91 28.00
CA GLY A 90 15.82 11.33 28.21
C GLY A 90 14.73 12.32 27.81
N GLY A 91 14.79 12.83 26.59
CA GLY A 91 13.65 13.54 26.01
C GLY A 91 12.48 12.56 25.89
N PRO A 92 11.22 13.02 26.07
CA PRO A 92 10.07 12.16 25.88
C PRO A 92 10.16 11.58 24.47
N MET A 93 10.44 10.28 24.39
CA MET A 93 10.36 9.52 23.16
C MET A 93 9.04 9.91 22.51
N MET A 94 9.10 10.62 21.38
CA MET A 94 7.93 11.11 20.64
C MET A 94 6.97 9.94 20.49
N SER A 95 5.94 9.93 21.34
CA SER A 95 4.98 8.85 21.47
C SER A 95 3.96 8.97 20.34
N GLY A 96 4.44 8.87 19.10
CA GLY A 96 3.61 8.70 17.91
C GLY A 96 2.99 7.30 17.82
N GLY A 97 3.06 6.51 18.89
CA GLY A 97 2.32 5.27 19.04
C GLY A 97 1.10 5.54 19.91
N GLY A 98 -0.09 5.48 19.32
CA GLY A 98 -1.31 5.24 20.08
C GLY A 98 -1.15 4.02 21.00
N ASP A 99 -2.10 3.84 21.93
CA ASP A 99 -2.03 2.78 22.94
C ASP A 99 -1.66 1.44 22.26
N PRO A 100 -0.60 0.74 22.72
CA PRO A 100 -0.08 -0.46 22.07
C PRO A 100 -1.13 -1.55 21.87
N MET A 101 -2.24 -1.50 22.62
CA MET A 101 -3.35 -2.44 22.60
C MET A 101 -4.69 -1.79 22.23
N ALA A 102 -4.72 -0.50 21.90
CA ALA A 102 -5.95 0.14 21.46
C ALA A 102 -6.53 -0.58 20.23
N PRO A 103 -7.86 -0.75 20.19
CA PRO A 103 -8.52 -1.30 19.02
C PRO A 103 -8.34 -0.34 17.83
N LEU A 104 -8.35 -0.92 16.63
CA LEU A 104 -8.37 -0.14 15.41
C LEU A 104 -9.65 0.68 15.32
N THR A 105 -9.54 1.86 14.73
CA THR A 105 -10.68 2.66 14.35
C THR A 105 -11.53 1.85 13.36
N PRO A 106 -12.83 1.62 13.64
CA PRO A 106 -13.69 0.91 12.71
C PRO A 106 -13.77 1.66 11.38
N THR A 107 -13.67 0.93 10.27
CA THR A 107 -13.76 1.48 8.90
C THR A 107 -15.01 0.96 8.21
N PRO A 108 -16.23 1.33 8.65
CA PRO A 108 -17.47 0.75 8.16
C PRO A 108 -17.68 1.00 6.66
N GLU A 109 -17.18 2.13 6.13
CA GLU A 109 -17.30 2.43 4.70
C GLU A 109 -16.47 1.46 3.85
N LEU A 110 -15.23 1.17 4.24
CA LEU A 110 -14.38 0.20 3.54
C LEU A 110 -14.92 -1.24 3.69
N ASP A 111 -15.55 -1.56 4.81
CA ASP A 111 -16.17 -2.87 5.01
C ASP A 111 -17.41 -3.05 4.11
N LYS A 112 -18.18 -1.99 3.85
CA LYS A 112 -19.27 -2.01 2.86
C LYS A 112 -18.72 -2.19 1.44
N GLU A 113 -17.64 -1.49 1.10
CA GLU A 113 -16.98 -1.64 -0.21
C GLU A 113 -16.49 -3.06 -0.46
N ILE A 114 -15.88 -3.70 0.55
CA ILE A 114 -15.44 -5.09 0.47
C ILE A 114 -16.63 -6.01 0.23
N LYS A 115 -17.72 -5.88 1.00
CA LYS A 115 -18.93 -6.69 0.80
C LYS A 115 -19.54 -6.47 -0.59
N ALA A 116 -19.55 -5.23 -1.08
CA ALA A 116 -20.04 -4.92 -2.41
C ALA A 116 -19.13 -5.51 -3.51
N ALA A 117 -17.82 -5.50 -3.33
CA ALA A 117 -16.87 -6.13 -4.24
C ALA A 117 -16.99 -7.67 -4.23
N GLU A 118 -17.17 -8.27 -3.05
CA GLU A 118 -17.43 -9.70 -2.89
C GLU A 118 -18.74 -10.12 -3.56
N ALA A 119 -19.79 -9.31 -3.44
CA ALA A 119 -21.08 -9.55 -4.10
C ALA A 119 -20.96 -9.48 -5.64
N LYS A 120 -20.06 -8.65 -6.17
CA LYS A 120 -19.76 -8.59 -7.61
C LYS A 120 -18.91 -9.76 -8.09
N GLY A 121 -18.12 -10.38 -7.21
CA GLY A 121 -17.26 -11.53 -7.51
C GLY A 121 -16.02 -11.21 -8.35
N ASP A 122 -15.74 -9.93 -8.65
CA ASP A 122 -14.52 -9.54 -9.37
C ASP A 122 -13.33 -9.50 -8.41
N LYS A 123 -12.45 -10.49 -8.56
CA LYS A 123 -11.22 -10.65 -7.76
C LYS A 123 -10.34 -9.39 -7.74
N LYS A 124 -10.27 -8.63 -8.84
CA LYS A 124 -9.47 -7.38 -8.87
C LYS A 124 -10.09 -6.30 -7.99
N THR A 125 -11.41 -6.16 -8.04
CA THR A 125 -12.13 -5.20 -7.17
C THR A 125 -12.06 -5.60 -5.71
N ILE A 126 -12.18 -6.89 -5.40
CA ILE A 126 -12.02 -7.44 -4.06
C ILE A 126 -10.60 -7.11 -3.56
N ALA A 127 -9.57 -7.41 -4.36
CA ALA A 127 -8.19 -7.12 -4.00
C ALA A 127 -7.93 -5.63 -3.77
N ALA A 128 -8.48 -4.75 -4.61
CA ALA A 128 -8.37 -3.30 -4.45
C ALA A 128 -9.03 -2.82 -3.14
N ALA A 129 -10.23 -3.30 -2.82
CA ALA A 129 -10.94 -2.93 -1.59
C ALA A 129 -10.18 -3.37 -0.32
N TYR A 130 -9.66 -4.61 -0.31
CA TYR A 130 -8.80 -5.08 0.79
C TYR A 130 -7.50 -4.28 0.90
N ALA A 131 -6.85 -3.92 -0.22
CA ALA A 131 -5.66 -3.10 -0.19
C ALA A 131 -5.92 -1.69 0.38
N SER A 132 -7.05 -1.07 0.03
CA SER A 132 -7.47 0.22 0.59
C SER A 132 -7.71 0.15 2.11
N ARG A 133 -8.39 -0.91 2.58
CA ARG A 133 -8.58 -1.13 4.03
C ARG A 133 -7.27 -1.39 4.77
N GLY A 134 -6.39 -2.20 4.20
CA GLY A 134 -5.06 -2.45 4.75
C GLY A 134 -4.25 -1.15 4.91
N TYR A 135 -4.29 -0.27 3.91
CA TYR A 135 -3.64 1.03 3.98
C TYR A 135 -4.22 1.93 5.08
N SER A 136 -5.56 2.04 5.15
CA SER A 136 -6.22 2.83 6.21
C SER A 136 -5.86 2.35 7.62
N ARG A 137 -5.73 1.04 7.84
CA ARG A 137 -5.30 0.47 9.13
C ARG A 137 -3.82 0.72 9.43
N MET A 138 -2.99 0.78 8.40
CA MET A 138 -1.56 1.07 8.52
C MET A 138 -1.31 2.53 8.97
N THR A 139 -2.18 3.45 8.54
CA THR A 139 -2.11 4.89 8.84
C THR A 139 -3.10 5.34 9.90
N ASP A 140 -3.79 4.42 10.58
CA ASP A 140 -4.60 4.75 11.74
C ASP A 140 -3.68 5.42 12.77
N ASP A 141 -4.15 6.37 13.57
CA ASP A 141 -3.37 6.99 14.65
C ASP A 141 -3.74 6.41 16.02
N ASN A 142 -4.94 5.84 16.16
CA ASN A 142 -5.52 5.40 17.42
C ASN A 142 -4.82 4.17 18.01
N ALA A 143 -4.53 3.16 17.17
CA ALA A 143 -3.99 1.89 17.63
C ALA A 143 -2.45 1.89 17.83
N GLY A 144 -1.92 0.87 18.48
CA GLY A 144 -0.48 0.63 18.50
C GLY A 144 0.05 0.17 17.14
N GLN A 145 1.32 0.47 16.82
CA GLN A 145 2.01 -0.03 15.62
C GLN A 145 1.86 -1.55 15.44
N ARG A 146 1.95 -2.31 16.55
CA ARG A 146 1.79 -3.77 16.55
C ARG A 146 0.42 -4.22 16.04
N VAL A 147 -0.66 -3.54 16.44
CA VAL A 147 -2.04 -3.89 16.08
C VAL A 147 -2.30 -3.48 14.63
N LYS A 148 -1.91 -2.25 14.27
CA LYS A 148 -2.02 -1.67 12.92
C LYS A 148 -1.37 -2.55 11.86
N TYR A 149 -0.08 -2.81 12.01
CA TYR A 149 0.69 -3.54 11.01
C TYR A 149 0.25 -4.99 10.87
N ARG A 150 -0.09 -5.67 11.97
CA ARG A 150 -0.59 -7.05 11.91
C ARG A 150 -1.89 -7.12 11.08
N LYS A 151 -2.85 -6.25 11.36
CA LYS A 151 -4.17 -6.26 10.69
C LYS A 151 -4.09 -5.77 9.24
N ALA A 152 -3.24 -4.77 8.97
CA ALA A 152 -2.95 -4.34 7.61
C ALA A 152 -2.32 -5.46 6.77
N LEU A 153 -1.38 -6.21 7.35
CA LEU A 153 -0.73 -7.35 6.69
C LEU A 153 -1.73 -8.47 6.34
N GLU A 154 -2.67 -8.79 7.24
CA GLU A 154 -3.77 -9.72 6.98
C GLU A 154 -4.57 -9.28 5.73
N ASP A 155 -4.93 -8.00 5.63
CA ASP A 155 -5.67 -7.46 4.49
C ASP A 155 -4.86 -7.49 3.18
N PHE A 156 -3.58 -7.10 3.21
CA PHE A 156 -2.74 -7.14 2.01
C PHE A 156 -2.50 -8.57 1.52
N ARG A 157 -2.43 -9.55 2.42
CA ARG A 157 -2.38 -10.98 2.03
C ARG A 157 -3.66 -11.41 1.34
N VAL A 158 -4.82 -11.02 1.84
CA VAL A 158 -6.10 -11.32 1.18
C VAL A 158 -6.18 -10.62 -0.18
N ALA A 159 -5.70 -9.38 -0.29
CA ALA A 159 -5.61 -8.69 -1.56
C ALA A 159 -4.75 -9.48 -2.57
N LEU A 160 -3.56 -9.92 -2.17
CA LEU A 160 -2.65 -10.68 -3.04
C LEU A 160 -3.13 -12.11 -3.36
N LYS A 161 -3.95 -12.71 -2.49
CA LYS A 161 -4.62 -13.99 -2.79
C LYS A 161 -5.64 -13.85 -3.93
N ASN A 162 -6.34 -12.71 -3.99
CA ASN A 162 -7.34 -12.43 -5.02
C ASN A 162 -6.71 -11.90 -6.31
N ASP A 163 -5.76 -10.96 -6.18
CA ASP A 163 -4.99 -10.40 -7.30
C ASP A 163 -3.49 -10.36 -6.97
N PRO A 164 -2.73 -11.39 -7.39
CA PRO A 164 -1.28 -11.42 -7.23
C PRO A 164 -0.55 -10.32 -8.00
N ALA A 165 -1.20 -9.58 -8.91
CA ALA A 165 -0.60 -8.48 -9.66
C ALA A 165 -0.80 -7.11 -8.98
N ASN A 166 -1.53 -7.04 -7.85
CA ASN A 166 -1.81 -5.78 -7.16
C ASN A 166 -0.53 -5.14 -6.59
N ALA A 167 0.01 -4.16 -7.31
CA ALA A 167 1.25 -3.47 -6.95
C ALA A 167 1.18 -2.77 -5.58
N LYS A 168 0.04 -2.13 -5.27
CA LYS A 168 -0.16 -1.44 -3.99
C LYS A 168 -0.09 -2.42 -2.82
N ALA A 169 -0.74 -3.58 -2.92
CA ALA A 169 -0.70 -4.58 -1.87
C ALA A 169 0.71 -5.19 -1.68
N LYS A 170 1.45 -5.43 -2.77
CA LYS A 170 2.85 -5.89 -2.70
C LYS A 170 3.75 -4.89 -1.99
N GLN A 171 3.69 -3.63 -2.41
CA GLN A 171 4.53 -2.56 -1.86
C GLN A 171 4.27 -2.37 -0.36
N ASN A 172 2.99 -2.22 0.03
CA ASN A 172 2.66 -2.00 1.44
C ASN A 172 2.94 -3.22 2.33
N LYS A 173 2.74 -4.45 1.81
CA LYS A 173 3.18 -5.67 2.50
C LYS A 173 4.69 -5.64 2.75
N ALA A 174 5.49 -5.31 1.74
CA ALA A 174 6.95 -5.27 1.87
C ALA A 174 7.41 -4.22 2.89
N ILE A 175 6.80 -3.03 2.88
CA ILE A 175 7.07 -1.98 3.88
C ILE A 175 6.82 -2.49 5.30
N ILE A 176 5.68 -3.16 5.54
CA ILE A 176 5.37 -3.72 6.86
C ILE A 176 6.37 -4.80 7.26
N GLU A 177 6.76 -5.69 6.34
CA GLU A 177 7.74 -6.75 6.59
C GLU A 177 9.13 -6.18 6.95
N GLU A 178 9.53 -5.08 6.29
CA GLU A 178 10.76 -4.35 6.60
C GLU A 178 10.69 -3.71 7.99
N ILE A 179 9.55 -3.11 8.37
CA ILE A 179 9.34 -2.56 9.72
C ILE A 179 9.44 -3.65 10.80
N TYR A 180 8.89 -4.84 10.57
CA TYR A 180 9.07 -5.96 11.52
C TYR A 180 10.54 -6.37 11.65
N THR A 181 11.24 -6.44 10.52
CA THR A 181 12.66 -6.80 10.48
C THR A 181 13.53 -5.77 11.20
N SER A 182 13.27 -4.47 11.00
CA SER A 182 14.00 -3.40 11.69
C SER A 182 13.72 -3.34 13.19
N MET A 183 12.54 -3.80 13.63
CA MET A 183 12.22 -3.99 15.05
C MET A 183 12.84 -5.27 15.66
N GLY A 184 13.54 -6.10 14.87
CA GLY A 184 14.06 -7.39 15.33
C GLY A 184 12.95 -8.39 15.68
N ARG A 185 11.78 -8.26 15.05
CA ARG A 185 10.60 -9.09 15.33
C ARG A 185 10.28 -9.99 14.13
N PRO A 186 9.83 -11.23 14.35
CA PRO A 186 9.40 -12.09 13.26
C PRO A 186 8.11 -11.56 12.64
N VAL A 187 8.02 -11.66 11.31
CA VAL A 187 6.80 -11.31 10.56
C VAL A 187 5.68 -12.29 10.94
N PRO A 188 4.52 -11.81 11.41
CA PRO A 188 3.39 -12.68 11.76
C PRO A 188 2.84 -13.35 10.49
N GLN A 189 2.59 -14.66 10.51
CA GLN A 189 2.01 -15.43 9.39
C GLN A 189 0.48 -15.37 9.38
#